data_AF-A0A661L0J2-F1
#
_entry.id   AF-A0A661L0J2-F1
#
_cell.length_a   1.000
_cell.length_b   1.000
_cell.length_c   1.000
_cell.angle_alpha   90.00
_cell.angle_beta   90.00
_cell.angle_gamma   90.00
#
_symmetry.space_group_name_H-M   'P 1'
#
loop_
_entity.id
_entity.type
_entity.pdbx_description
1 polymer ?
#
loop_
_entity_poly.entity_id
_entity_poly.type
_entity_poly.pdbx_seq_one_letter_code
_entity_poly.pdbx_strand_id
1 'polypeptide(L)'
;SFSLIANPNYLSEVRVKKLSSIFNTLKKYFHNVLLIPGEEIYFLASDKTLSTDIPLKLREKSIVTSYIDGFYYGNVTKERIKFLNESINPDEFINTDFHPRVINIMFTEWFRKYGTSPNWFLAGLFGLLACYIFLIRKEEYVLFSTGFVSMGVEMLILFSFQVIYGYIYLKIGAVITSFLFGLLPGAILGSRWKNKGKGMLIGAEAGMILLLLTYLIWVNSYHSMVPEFAFLLYGFIFSLLCGLQFPVAAEMIGEERSPAAGLFAADLVGAGAGTLAIGTLLIPLFGIHAAIIALILIKTVSGIVILKG
;
A
#
# COMPACT_ATOMS: atom_id res chain seq x y z
N SER A 1 25.58 5.07 -5.11
CA SER A 1 25.37 3.75 -5.74
C SER A 1 24.62 2.87 -4.77
N PHE A 2 23.94 1.84 -5.27
CA PHE A 2 23.36 0.76 -4.47
C PHE A 2 23.37 -0.52 -5.28
N SER A 3 23.07 -1.65 -4.66
CA SER A 3 23.08 -2.96 -5.30
C SER A 3 21.78 -3.71 -5.08
N LEU A 4 21.51 -4.66 -5.98
CA LEU A 4 20.40 -5.60 -5.88
C LEU A 4 20.94 -7.01 -6.02
N ILE A 5 20.55 -7.87 -5.09
CA ILE A 5 20.79 -9.31 -5.18
C ILE A 5 20.16 -9.81 -6.48
N ALA A 6 21.01 -10.34 -7.35
CA ALA A 6 20.63 -10.91 -8.63
C ALA A 6 21.61 -12.01 -8.98
N ASN A 7 21.13 -13.15 -9.49
CA ASN A 7 22.05 -14.15 -9.99
C ASN A 7 22.75 -13.58 -11.24
N PRO A 8 24.09 -13.45 -11.23
CA PRO A 8 24.84 -12.81 -12.31
C PRO A 8 24.73 -13.54 -13.66
N ASN A 9 24.39 -14.82 -13.63
CA ASN A 9 24.46 -15.73 -14.78
C ASN A 9 23.09 -16.00 -15.41
N TYR A 10 22.01 -15.47 -14.83
CA TYR A 10 20.65 -15.64 -15.37
C TYR A 10 19.80 -14.38 -15.15
N LEU A 11 19.47 -13.70 -16.26
CA LEU A 11 18.53 -12.58 -16.29
C LEU A 11 17.18 -13.08 -16.82
N SER A 12 16.26 -13.41 -15.92
CA SER A 12 14.87 -13.71 -16.31
C SER A 12 14.16 -12.43 -16.77
N GLU A 13 13.12 -12.57 -17.60
CA GLU A 13 12.30 -11.42 -18.05
C GLU A 13 11.75 -10.60 -16.88
N VAL A 14 11.30 -11.26 -15.80
CA VAL A 14 10.77 -10.58 -14.61
C VAL A 14 11.86 -9.74 -13.93
N ARG A 15 13.09 -10.26 -13.90
CA ARG A 15 14.24 -9.55 -13.34
C ARG A 15 14.64 -8.38 -14.22
N VAL A 16 14.65 -8.56 -15.54
CA VAL A 16 14.88 -7.47 -16.49
C VAL A 16 13.87 -6.35 -16.28
N LYS A 17 12.58 -6.67 -16.12
CA LYS A 17 11.55 -5.67 -15.77
C LYS A 17 11.86 -4.94 -14.47
N LYS A 18 12.24 -5.68 -13.41
CA LYS A 18 12.62 -5.07 -12.12
C LYS A 18 13.79 -4.09 -12.26
N LEU A 19 14.85 -4.52 -12.94
CA LEU A 19 16.04 -3.69 -13.18
C LEU A 19 15.70 -2.48 -14.04
N SER A 20 14.87 -2.65 -15.07
CA SER A 20 14.45 -1.58 -15.99
C SER A 20 13.62 -0.52 -15.27
N SER A 21 12.66 -0.92 -14.43
CA SER A 21 11.87 0.02 -13.63
C SER A 21 12.75 0.89 -12.74
N ILE A 22 13.74 0.29 -12.07
CA ILE A 22 14.67 1.00 -11.19
C ILE A 22 15.63 1.89 -12.00
N PHE A 23 16.15 1.39 -13.12
CA PHE A 23 17.01 2.15 -14.02
C PHE A 23 16.31 3.40 -14.57
N ASN A 24 15.07 3.25 -15.06
CA ASN A 24 14.28 4.34 -15.61
C ASN A 24 13.92 5.36 -14.51
N THR A 25 13.67 4.91 -13.28
CA THR A 25 13.51 5.82 -12.13
C THR A 25 14.77 6.65 -11.89
N LEU A 26 15.96 6.04 -11.87
CA LEU A 26 17.21 6.77 -11.67
C LEU A 26 17.52 7.75 -12.81
N LYS A 27 17.24 7.36 -14.05
CA LYS A 27 17.48 8.18 -15.24
C LYS A 27 16.63 9.46 -15.27
N LYS A 28 15.55 9.53 -14.50
CA LYS A 28 14.76 10.74 -14.31
C LYS A 28 15.48 11.81 -13.48
N TYR A 29 16.40 11.40 -12.60
CA TYR A 29 17.08 12.27 -11.65
C TYR A 29 18.58 12.41 -11.89
N PHE A 30 19.19 11.50 -12.66
CA PHE A 30 20.62 11.52 -12.98
C PHE A 30 20.84 11.41 -14.49
N HIS A 31 21.76 12.21 -15.03
CA HIS A 31 22.07 12.20 -16.46
C HIS A 31 22.69 10.88 -16.93
N ASN A 32 23.55 10.27 -16.11
CA ASN A 32 24.21 9.00 -16.43
C ASN A 32 23.80 7.94 -15.40
N VAL A 33 23.35 6.79 -15.90
CA VAL A 33 23.08 5.60 -15.09
C VAL A 33 23.74 4.40 -15.77
N LEU A 34 24.44 3.58 -15.01
CA LEU A 34 25.20 2.44 -15.49
C LEU A 34 25.00 1.25 -14.53
N LEU A 35 24.70 0.09 -15.09
CA LEU A 35 24.67 -1.16 -14.33
C LEU A 35 26.01 -1.90 -14.45
N ILE A 36 26.54 -2.36 -13.32
CA ILE A 36 27.75 -3.19 -13.26
C ILE A 36 27.38 -4.57 -12.71
N PRO A 37 27.70 -5.66 -13.44
CA PRO A 37 27.48 -7.02 -12.95
C PRO A 37 28.55 -7.43 -11.94
N GLY A 38 28.16 -7.98 -10.80
CA GLY A 38 29.03 -8.61 -9.80
C GLY A 38 28.34 -9.82 -9.18
N GLU A 39 28.59 -10.11 -7.90
CA GLU A 39 27.71 -11.01 -7.12
C GLU A 39 26.29 -10.46 -7.02
N GLU A 40 26.20 -9.13 -6.96
CA GLU A 40 24.98 -8.35 -7.07
C GLU A 40 25.08 -7.45 -8.30
N ILE A 41 23.95 -6.92 -8.74
CA ILE A 41 23.93 -5.90 -9.79
C ILE A 41 24.03 -4.53 -9.12
N TYR A 42 25.09 -3.79 -9.43
CA TYR A 42 25.33 -2.46 -8.90
C TYR A 42 24.79 -1.39 -9.83
N PHE A 43 23.99 -0.46 -9.27
CA PHE A 43 23.54 0.74 -9.95
C PHE A 43 24.47 1.90 -9.60
N LEU A 44 25.15 2.42 -10.63
CA LEU A 44 25.87 3.67 -10.57
C LEU A 44 25.03 4.75 -11.23
N ALA A 45 24.82 5.87 -10.53
CA ALA A 45 24.09 7.01 -11.05
C ALA A 45 24.85 8.30 -10.69
N SER A 46 25.05 9.17 -11.67
CA SER A 46 25.74 10.45 -11.50
C SER A 46 25.41 11.41 -12.63
N ASP A 47 25.48 12.72 -12.36
CA ASP A 47 25.46 13.74 -13.42
C ASP A 47 26.79 13.84 -14.16
N LYS A 48 27.87 13.27 -13.61
CA LYS A 48 29.18 13.18 -14.26
C LYS A 48 29.33 11.88 -15.04
N THR A 49 30.32 11.83 -15.92
CA THR A 49 30.66 10.62 -16.67
C THR A 49 31.01 9.47 -15.73
N LEU A 50 30.41 8.30 -16.00
CA LEU A 50 30.64 7.09 -15.22
C LEU A 50 31.73 6.24 -15.88
N SER A 51 32.54 5.58 -15.06
CA SER A 51 33.55 4.61 -15.51
C SER A 51 33.09 3.19 -15.16
N THR A 52 33.23 2.27 -16.11
CA THR A 52 33.07 0.83 -15.90
C THR A 52 34.32 0.18 -15.30
N ASP A 53 35.47 0.86 -15.37
CA ASP A 53 36.75 0.38 -14.85
C ASP A 53 37.05 1.05 -13.50
N ILE A 54 36.68 0.37 -12.41
CA ILE A 54 36.90 0.83 -11.04
C ILE A 54 38.38 0.66 -10.62
N PRO A 55 39.05 -0.48 -10.88
CA PRO A 55 40.48 -0.62 -10.56
C PRO A 55 41.35 0.48 -11.19
N LEU A 56 41.11 0.85 -12.46
CA LEU A 56 41.85 1.95 -13.10
C LEU A 56 41.63 3.27 -12.37
N LYS A 57 40.39 3.59 -11.98
CA LYS A 57 40.08 4.82 -11.24
C LYS A 57 40.69 4.86 -9.84
N LEU A 58 40.85 3.70 -9.19
CA LEU A 58 41.55 3.60 -7.92
C LEU A 58 43.06 3.83 -8.09
N ARG A 59 43.67 3.27 -9.14
CA ARG A 59 45.08 3.50 -9.47
C ARG A 59 45.39 4.95 -9.82
N GLU A 60 44.52 5.61 -10.60
CA GLU A 60 44.62 7.06 -10.88
C GLU A 60 44.60 7.92 -9.61
N LYS A 61 43.99 7.42 -8.52
CA LYS A 61 43.92 8.08 -7.21
C LYS A 61 44.97 7.58 -6.22
N SER A 62 45.90 6.72 -6.66
CA SER A 62 46.90 6.07 -5.79
C SER A 62 46.29 5.29 -4.62
N ILE A 63 45.08 4.73 -4.80
CA ILE A 63 44.41 3.90 -3.80
C ILE A 63 44.76 2.43 -4.07
N VAL A 64 45.53 1.83 -3.16
CA VAL A 64 45.89 0.41 -3.23
C VAL A 64 44.77 -0.43 -2.62
N THR A 65 44.32 -1.47 -3.32
CA THR A 65 43.32 -2.42 -2.81
C THR A 65 43.79 -3.85 -3.00
N SER A 66 43.64 -4.68 -1.97
CA SER A 66 44.08 -6.08 -2.02
C SER A 66 43.08 -7.01 -2.72
N TYR A 67 41.81 -6.60 -2.81
CA TYR A 67 40.72 -7.44 -3.33
C TYR A 67 40.21 -6.97 -4.70
N ILE A 68 39.83 -5.70 -4.82
CA ILE A 68 39.20 -5.18 -6.05
C ILE A 68 40.17 -5.29 -7.24
N ASP A 69 41.44 -4.93 -7.08
CA ASP A 69 42.42 -4.93 -8.18
C ASP A 69 42.62 -6.33 -8.80
N GLY A 70 42.55 -7.39 -7.99
CA GLY A 70 42.74 -8.77 -8.44
C GLY A 70 41.48 -9.47 -8.95
N PHE A 71 40.30 -9.20 -8.36
CA PHE A 71 39.09 -9.98 -8.61
C PHE A 71 38.05 -9.27 -9.48
N TYR A 72 38.15 -7.95 -9.69
CA TYR A 72 37.14 -7.18 -10.41
C TYR A 72 36.89 -7.70 -11.84
N TYR A 73 37.96 -7.89 -12.61
CA TYR A 73 37.86 -8.29 -14.01
C TYR A 73 37.37 -9.73 -14.22
N GLY A 74 37.38 -10.57 -13.18
CA GLY A 74 36.87 -11.95 -13.28
C GLY A 74 35.34 -11.99 -13.43
N ASN A 75 34.62 -11.10 -12.74
CA ASN A 75 33.17 -11.04 -12.78
C ASN A 75 32.62 -9.85 -13.59
N VAL A 76 33.41 -8.79 -13.75
CA VAL A 76 33.01 -7.55 -14.43
C VAL A 76 33.71 -7.46 -15.78
N THR A 77 33.21 -8.22 -16.77
CA THR A 77 33.74 -8.17 -18.14
C THR A 77 32.95 -7.18 -19.01
N LYS A 78 33.60 -6.68 -20.09
CA LYS A 78 32.96 -5.75 -21.02
C LYS A 78 31.70 -6.34 -21.66
N GLU A 79 31.73 -7.63 -21.99
CA GLU A 79 30.61 -8.35 -22.58
C GLU A 79 29.42 -8.42 -21.61
N ARG A 80 29.69 -8.72 -20.33
CA ARG A 80 28.64 -8.83 -19.30
C ARG A 80 28.03 -7.47 -18.97
N ILE A 81 28.85 -6.41 -18.90
CA ILE A 81 28.36 -5.03 -18.74
C ILE A 81 27.46 -4.68 -19.93
N LYS A 82 27.93 -4.92 -21.16
CA LYS A 82 27.17 -4.62 -22.37
C LYS A 82 25.84 -5.36 -22.40
N PHE A 83 25.86 -6.68 -22.23
CA PHE A 83 24.67 -7.53 -22.18
C PHE A 83 23.66 -7.05 -21.14
N LEU A 84 24.12 -6.73 -19.92
CA LEU A 84 23.25 -6.27 -18.85
C LEU A 84 22.58 -4.93 -19.18
N ASN A 85 23.33 -3.95 -19.68
CA ASN A 85 22.79 -2.62 -19.98
C ASN A 85 21.92 -2.63 -21.25
N GLU A 86 22.23 -3.46 -22.24
CA GLU A 86 21.40 -3.63 -23.45
C GLU A 86 20.11 -4.43 -23.18
N SER A 87 20.09 -5.26 -22.12
CA SER A 87 18.87 -5.98 -21.72
C SER A 87 17.81 -5.07 -21.11
N ILE A 88 18.16 -3.84 -20.71
CA ILE A 88 17.22 -2.91 -20.05
C ILE A 88 16.18 -2.39 -21.05
N ASN A 89 14.91 -2.51 -20.67
CA ASN A 89 13.80 -1.99 -21.43
C ASN A 89 13.55 -0.49 -21.10
N PRO A 90 13.77 0.44 -22.04
CA PRO A 90 13.54 1.86 -21.80
C PRO A 90 12.06 2.21 -21.58
N ASP A 91 11.13 1.38 -22.05
CA ASP A 91 9.69 1.63 -21.97
C ASP A 91 9.04 1.06 -20.70
N GLU A 92 9.80 0.41 -19.82
CA GLU A 92 9.27 -0.09 -18.56
C GLU A 92 8.93 1.06 -17.61
N PHE A 93 7.80 0.93 -16.90
CA PHE A 93 7.30 1.96 -16.01
C PHE A 93 8.25 2.24 -14.86
N ILE A 94 8.41 3.53 -14.53
CA ILE A 94 9.16 3.97 -13.35
C ILE A 94 8.46 3.54 -12.06
N ASN A 95 9.25 3.27 -11.03
CA ASN A 95 8.76 3.11 -9.67
C ASN A 95 8.58 4.48 -9.01
N THR A 96 7.40 4.72 -8.43
CA THR A 96 7.11 5.92 -7.63
C THR A 96 6.55 5.52 -6.27
N ASP A 97 6.59 6.45 -5.31
CA ASP A 97 6.20 6.22 -3.92
C ASP A 97 4.75 5.74 -3.76
N PHE A 98 3.82 6.34 -4.50
CA PHE A 98 2.40 6.00 -4.47
C PHE A 98 1.97 5.00 -5.54
N HIS A 99 2.92 4.48 -6.33
CA HIS A 99 2.74 3.46 -7.36
C HIS A 99 3.97 2.51 -7.37
N PRO A 100 4.04 1.54 -6.43
CA PRO A 100 5.22 0.72 -6.20
C PRO A 100 5.38 -0.39 -7.24
N ARG A 101 5.78 -0.02 -8.47
CA ARG A 101 5.96 -0.93 -9.61
C ARG A 101 6.90 -2.10 -9.30
N VAL A 102 7.97 -1.86 -8.54
CA VAL A 102 8.94 -2.92 -8.18
C VAL A 102 8.30 -3.99 -7.31
N ILE A 103 7.39 -3.62 -6.40
CA ILE A 103 6.70 -4.57 -5.52
C ILE A 103 5.76 -5.47 -6.33
N ASN A 104 5.02 -4.90 -7.29
CA ASN A 104 4.19 -5.66 -8.23
C ASN A 104 5.01 -6.71 -9.01
N ILE A 105 6.20 -6.33 -9.47
CA ILE A 105 7.11 -7.24 -10.18
C ILE A 105 7.62 -8.33 -9.22
N MET A 106 7.95 -7.99 -7.97
CA MET A 106 8.38 -8.97 -6.96
C MET A 106 7.31 -10.01 -6.63
N PHE A 107 6.04 -9.62 -6.52
CA PHE A 107 4.95 -10.59 -6.36
C PHE A 107 4.89 -11.56 -7.55
N THR A 108 5.01 -11.03 -8.76
CA THR A 108 5.03 -11.85 -9.98
C THR A 108 6.21 -12.83 -9.99
N GLU A 109 7.40 -12.39 -9.56
CA GLU A 109 8.58 -13.25 -9.42
C GLU A 109 8.35 -14.37 -8.41
N TRP A 110 7.77 -14.05 -7.25
CA TRP A 110 7.45 -15.02 -6.20
C TRP A 110 6.48 -16.09 -6.69
N PHE A 111 5.34 -15.71 -7.26
CA PHE A 111 4.36 -16.67 -7.76
C PHE A 111 4.94 -17.58 -8.86
N ARG A 112 5.72 -17.03 -9.79
CA ARG A 112 6.42 -17.82 -10.82
C ARG A 112 7.43 -18.80 -10.22
N LYS A 113 8.18 -18.38 -9.19
CA LYS A 113 9.20 -19.22 -8.54
C LYS A 113 8.59 -20.48 -7.91
N TYR A 114 7.40 -20.36 -7.32
CA TYR A 114 6.72 -21.49 -6.66
C TYR A 114 5.71 -22.21 -7.57
N GLY A 115 5.56 -21.79 -8.82
CA GLY A 115 4.59 -22.39 -9.75
C GLY A 115 3.14 -22.23 -9.30
N THR A 116 2.86 -21.32 -8.37
CA THR A 116 1.52 -21.09 -7.81
C THR A 116 0.91 -19.84 -8.42
N SER A 117 -0.41 -19.86 -8.63
CA SER A 117 -1.17 -18.67 -9.03
C SER A 117 -2.02 -18.21 -7.85
N PRO A 118 -2.02 -16.90 -7.50
CA PRO A 118 -2.90 -16.37 -6.48
C PRO A 118 -4.37 -16.40 -6.90
N ASN A 119 -4.66 -16.59 -8.20
CA ASN A 119 -5.98 -16.40 -8.77
C ASN A 119 -7.05 -17.31 -8.14
N TRP A 120 -6.72 -18.57 -7.84
CA TRP A 120 -7.67 -19.51 -7.23
C TRP A 120 -7.97 -19.15 -5.77
N PHE A 121 -6.94 -18.76 -5.01
CA PHE A 121 -7.12 -18.29 -3.64
C PHE A 121 -7.98 -17.01 -3.61
N LEU A 122 -7.67 -16.06 -4.50
CA LEU A 122 -8.45 -14.84 -4.64
C LEU A 122 -9.89 -15.13 -5.06
N ALA A 123 -10.11 -16.03 -6.03
CA ALA A 123 -11.45 -16.41 -6.47
C ALA A 123 -12.26 -17.05 -5.34
N GLY A 124 -11.65 -17.93 -4.53
CA GLY A 124 -12.28 -18.51 -3.36
C GLY A 124 -12.64 -17.46 -2.30
N LEU A 125 -11.72 -16.53 -2.02
CA LEU A 125 -11.94 -15.43 -1.09
C LEU A 125 -13.07 -14.50 -1.57
N PHE A 126 -13.06 -14.10 -2.85
CA PHE A 126 -14.12 -13.29 -3.44
C PHE A 126 -15.47 -14.01 -3.43
N GLY A 127 -15.49 -15.32 -3.73
CA GLY A 127 -16.71 -16.14 -3.65
C GLY A 127 -17.28 -16.20 -2.23
N LEU A 128 -16.42 -16.38 -1.22
CA LEU A 128 -16.82 -16.39 0.18
C LEU A 128 -17.36 -15.02 0.62
N LEU A 129 -16.66 -13.93 0.30
CA LEU A 129 -17.11 -12.57 0.63
C LEU A 129 -18.40 -12.20 -0.09
N ALA A 130 -18.55 -12.56 -1.37
CA ALA A 130 -19.79 -12.33 -2.10
C ALA A 130 -20.96 -13.10 -1.45
N CYS A 131 -20.75 -14.39 -1.15
CA CYS A 131 -21.75 -15.20 -0.44
C CYS A 131 -22.15 -14.56 0.90
N TYR A 132 -21.18 -14.11 1.69
CA TYR A 132 -21.45 -13.42 2.95
C TYR A 132 -22.27 -12.14 2.75
N ILE A 133 -21.88 -11.28 1.79
CA ILE A 133 -22.58 -10.03 1.48
C ILE A 133 -24.04 -10.29 1.04
N PHE A 134 -24.32 -11.39 0.33
CA PHE A 134 -25.68 -11.76 -0.05
C PHE A 134 -26.54 -12.24 1.12
N LEU A 135 -25.94 -12.72 2.21
CA LEU A 135 -26.65 -13.27 3.36
C LEU A 135 -26.94 -12.23 4.45
N ILE A 136 -26.14 -11.16 4.53
CA ILE A 136 -26.28 -10.15 5.58
C ILE A 136 -27.41 -9.15 5.31
N ARG A 137 -27.93 -8.56 6.39
CA ARG A 137 -28.95 -7.52 6.33
C ARG A 137 -28.38 -6.18 5.88
N LYS A 138 -29.25 -5.24 5.49
CA LYS A 138 -28.84 -3.90 5.05
C LYS A 138 -28.06 -3.15 6.13
N GLU A 139 -28.52 -3.24 7.37
CA GLU A 139 -27.90 -2.60 8.54
C GLU A 139 -26.54 -3.23 8.88
N GLU A 140 -26.43 -4.56 8.76
CA GLU A 140 -25.18 -5.29 8.90
C GLU A 140 -24.18 -4.94 7.79
N TYR A 141 -24.64 -4.73 6.56
CA TYR A 141 -23.80 -4.28 5.44
C TYR A 141 -23.16 -2.90 5.70
N VAL A 142 -23.87 -1.98 6.37
CA VAL A 142 -23.30 -0.69 6.76
C VAL A 142 -22.07 -0.91 7.64
N LEU A 143 -22.19 -1.76 8.66
CA LEU A 143 -21.09 -2.05 9.58
C LEU A 143 -19.97 -2.84 8.90
N PHE A 144 -20.30 -3.79 8.02
CA PHE A 144 -19.31 -4.46 7.17
C PHE A 144 -18.49 -3.44 6.35
N SER A 145 -19.15 -2.48 5.70
CA SER A 145 -18.47 -1.45 4.93
C SER A 145 -17.61 -0.53 5.82
N THR A 146 -18.03 -0.30 7.07
CA THR A 146 -17.32 0.53 8.04
C THR A 146 -16.08 -0.15 8.56
N GLY A 147 -16.17 -1.41 8.97
CA GLY A 147 -15.00 -2.21 9.31
C GLY A 147 -14.02 -2.27 8.14
N PHE A 148 -14.51 -2.53 6.92
CA PHE A 148 -13.68 -2.58 5.70
C PHE A 148 -12.92 -1.28 5.49
N VAL A 149 -13.60 -0.14 5.54
CA VAL A 149 -12.98 1.16 5.28
C VAL A 149 -12.14 1.61 6.46
N SER A 150 -12.51 1.32 7.70
CA SER A 150 -11.71 1.64 8.88
C SER A 150 -10.34 0.99 8.81
N MET A 151 -10.28 -0.33 8.58
CA MET A 151 -9.03 -1.05 8.40
C MET A 151 -8.30 -0.66 7.12
N GLY A 152 -9.04 -0.36 6.04
CA GLY A 152 -8.47 0.15 4.81
C GLY A 152 -7.74 1.48 5.00
N VAL A 153 -8.34 2.41 5.75
CA VAL A 153 -7.75 3.71 6.08
C VAL A 153 -6.58 3.56 7.05
N GLU A 154 -6.67 2.66 8.02
CA GLU A 154 -5.53 2.33 8.89
C GLU A 154 -4.34 1.87 8.05
N MET A 155 -4.55 0.95 7.11
CA MET A 155 -3.53 0.52 6.16
C MET A 155 -3.01 1.67 5.29
N LEU A 156 -3.88 2.54 4.77
CA LEU A 156 -3.45 3.72 4.00
C LEU A 156 -2.51 4.62 4.80
N ILE A 157 -2.84 4.90 6.07
CA ILE A 157 -2.00 5.69 6.96
C ILE A 157 -0.65 5.00 7.19
N LEU A 158 -0.67 3.70 7.47
CA LEU A 158 0.55 2.91 7.68
C LEU A 158 1.48 2.96 6.46
N PHE A 159 0.96 2.73 5.25
CA PHE A 159 1.74 2.78 4.02
C PHE A 159 2.25 4.20 3.71
N SER A 160 1.40 5.22 3.85
CA SER A 160 1.82 6.62 3.65
C SER A 160 2.88 7.06 4.66
N PHE A 161 2.76 6.62 5.91
CA PHE A 161 3.77 6.88 6.94
C PHE A 161 5.11 6.22 6.55
N GLN A 162 5.08 4.97 6.09
CA GLN A 162 6.27 4.27 5.64
C GLN A 162 6.94 4.96 4.43
N VAL A 163 6.14 5.46 3.48
CA VAL A 163 6.62 6.22 2.32
C VAL A 163 7.33 7.51 2.74
N ILE A 164 6.74 8.27 3.67
CA ILE A 164 7.23 9.62 4.02
C ILE A 164 8.42 9.56 4.98
N TYR A 165 8.37 8.68 5.97
CA TYR A 165 9.36 8.65 7.06
C TYR A 165 10.37 7.52 6.92
N GLY A 166 10.14 6.51 6.07
CA GLY A 166 11.06 5.39 5.86
C GLY A 166 11.12 4.38 7.01
N TYR A 167 10.38 4.59 8.09
CA TYR A 167 10.25 3.67 9.23
C TYR A 167 8.80 3.60 9.68
N ILE A 168 8.36 2.41 10.13
CA ILE A 168 6.96 2.20 10.52
C ILE A 168 6.84 1.55 11.91
N TYR A 169 7.69 0.60 12.25
CA TYR A 169 7.51 -0.31 13.38
C TYR A 169 7.24 0.35 14.74
N LEU A 170 7.94 1.46 15.05
CA LEU A 170 7.74 2.17 16.32
C LEU A 170 6.38 2.88 16.40
N LYS A 171 5.81 3.29 15.25
CA LYS A 171 4.64 4.16 15.16
C LYS A 171 3.35 3.40 14.84
N ILE A 172 3.44 2.14 14.41
CA ILE A 172 2.27 1.24 14.23
C ILE A 172 1.41 1.26 15.50
N GLY A 173 2.02 1.06 16.67
CA GLY A 173 1.30 1.07 17.94
C GLY A 173 0.58 2.39 18.22
N ALA A 174 1.18 3.53 17.86
CA ALA A 174 0.56 4.84 18.02
C ALA A 174 -0.62 5.05 17.06
N VAL A 175 -0.51 4.59 15.82
CA VAL A 175 -1.60 4.62 14.83
C VAL A 175 -2.76 3.75 15.30
N ILE A 176 -2.51 2.49 15.66
CA ILE A 176 -3.54 1.58 16.18
C ILE A 176 -4.22 2.20 17.41
N THR A 177 -3.43 2.71 18.36
CA THR A 177 -3.97 3.33 19.58
C THR A 177 -4.83 4.54 19.25
N SER A 178 -4.45 5.36 18.27
CA SER A 178 -5.24 6.50 17.82
C SER A 178 -6.61 6.07 17.27
N PHE A 179 -6.67 4.99 16.48
CA PHE A 179 -7.94 4.43 16.00
C PHE A 179 -8.81 3.91 17.14
N LEU A 180 -8.24 3.10 18.04
CA LEU A 180 -8.96 2.58 19.21
C LEU A 180 -9.46 3.72 20.12
N PHE A 181 -8.65 4.76 20.29
CA PHE A 181 -9.00 5.93 21.10
C PHE A 181 -10.09 6.79 20.45
N GLY A 182 -10.25 6.78 19.12
CA GLY A 182 -11.36 7.45 18.44
C GLY A 182 -12.65 6.62 18.41
N LEU A 183 -12.56 5.29 18.31
CA LEU A 183 -13.73 4.40 18.33
C LEU A 183 -14.56 4.53 19.62
N LEU A 184 -13.91 4.58 20.78
CA LEU A 184 -14.58 4.67 22.08
C LEU A 184 -15.47 5.91 22.23
N PRO A 185 -14.98 7.16 22.08
CA PRO A 185 -15.81 8.35 22.14
C PRO A 185 -16.83 8.37 21.00
N GLY A 186 -16.50 7.84 19.82
CA GLY A 186 -17.46 7.64 18.73
C GLY A 186 -18.68 6.83 19.16
N ALA A 187 -18.46 5.67 19.80
CA ALA A 187 -19.54 4.82 20.31
C ALA A 187 -20.35 5.49 21.45
N ILE A 188 -19.69 6.23 22.34
CA ILE A 188 -20.39 6.99 23.40
C ILE A 188 -21.31 8.05 22.78
N LEU A 189 -20.83 8.79 21.78
CA LEU A 189 -21.63 9.79 21.06
C LEU A 189 -22.76 9.15 20.26
N GLY A 190 -22.50 8.01 19.61
CA GLY A 190 -23.50 7.22 18.89
C GLY A 190 -24.64 6.77 19.81
N SER A 191 -24.31 6.29 21.02
CA SER A 191 -25.31 5.90 22.02
C SER A 191 -26.17 7.09 22.48
N ARG A 192 -25.55 8.26 22.70
CA ARG A 192 -26.28 9.49 23.09
C ARG A 192 -27.21 10.01 22.00
N TRP A 193 -26.89 9.77 20.73
CA TRP A 193 -27.66 10.27 19.59
C TRP A 193 -28.38 9.20 18.79
N LYS A 194 -28.53 7.99 19.36
CA LYS A 194 -29.20 6.86 18.70
C LYS A 194 -30.61 7.19 18.19
N ASN A 195 -31.32 8.09 18.87
CA ASN A 195 -32.67 8.55 18.51
C ASN A 195 -32.73 9.34 17.19
N LYS A 196 -31.59 9.83 16.66
CA LYS A 196 -31.53 10.50 15.35
C LYS A 196 -31.58 9.51 14.17
N GLY A 197 -31.44 8.21 14.45
CA GLY A 197 -31.61 7.12 13.48
C GLY A 197 -30.81 7.31 12.19
N LYS A 198 -31.49 7.16 11.04
CA LYS A 198 -30.89 7.20 9.69
C LYS A 198 -30.11 8.47 9.38
N GLY A 199 -30.56 9.63 9.85
CA GLY A 199 -29.91 10.92 9.55
C GLY A 199 -28.48 11.00 10.10
N MET A 200 -28.24 10.36 11.24
CA MET A 200 -26.91 10.30 11.84
C MET A 200 -25.97 9.36 11.06
N LEU A 201 -26.47 8.21 10.59
CA LEU A 201 -25.69 7.30 9.73
C LEU A 201 -25.28 7.96 8.42
N ILE A 202 -26.21 8.67 7.76
CA ILE A 202 -25.93 9.40 6.52
C ILE A 202 -24.87 10.49 6.77
N GLY A 203 -24.96 11.21 7.89
CA GLY A 203 -23.95 12.20 8.28
C GLY A 203 -22.57 11.59 8.50
N ALA A 204 -22.49 10.43 9.18
CA ALA A 204 -21.23 9.71 9.38
C ALA A 204 -20.64 9.18 8.06
N GLU A 205 -21.46 8.61 7.18
CA GLU A 205 -21.06 8.17 5.83
C GLU A 205 -20.51 9.34 4.99
N ALA A 206 -21.24 10.46 4.95
CA ALA A 206 -20.81 11.65 4.24
C ALA A 206 -19.50 12.21 4.81
N GLY A 207 -19.35 12.23 6.14
CA GLY A 207 -18.11 12.63 6.82
C GLY A 207 -16.92 11.74 6.45
N MET A 208 -17.09 10.42 6.42
CA MET A 208 -16.03 9.49 6.01
C MET A 208 -15.65 9.66 4.54
N ILE A 209 -16.63 9.81 3.64
CA ILE A 209 -16.36 10.08 2.21
C ILE A 209 -15.59 11.39 2.06
N LEU A 210 -15.99 12.44 2.78
CA LEU A 210 -15.28 13.72 2.78
C LEU A 210 -13.83 13.56 3.25
N LEU A 211 -13.59 12.81 4.33
CA LEU A 211 -12.22 12.53 4.82
C LEU A 211 -11.39 11.72 3.80
N LEU A 212 -12.01 10.78 3.08
CA LEU A 212 -11.33 10.03 2.03
C LEU A 212 -11.00 10.94 0.83
N LEU A 213 -11.89 11.86 0.47
CA LEU A 213 -11.65 12.85 -0.58
C LEU A 213 -10.53 13.82 -0.20
N THR A 214 -10.48 14.30 1.04
CA THR A 214 -9.37 15.16 1.51
C THR A 214 -8.05 14.42 1.48
N TYR A 215 -8.05 13.13 1.85
CA TYR A 215 -6.87 12.27 1.72
C TYR A 215 -6.46 12.08 0.25
N LEU A 216 -7.41 11.86 -0.67
CA LEU A 216 -7.13 11.74 -2.10
C LEU A 216 -6.52 13.02 -2.66
N ILE A 217 -7.06 14.19 -2.31
CA ILE A 217 -6.53 15.49 -2.73
C ILE A 217 -5.10 15.67 -2.19
N TRP A 218 -4.86 15.29 -0.94
CA TRP A 218 -3.53 15.36 -0.34
C TRP A 218 -2.51 14.50 -1.08
N VAL A 219 -2.84 13.25 -1.44
CA VAL A 219 -1.94 12.37 -2.20
C VAL A 219 -1.62 12.95 -3.59
N ASN A 220 -2.58 13.60 -4.25
CA ASN A 220 -2.36 14.19 -5.58
C ASN A 220 -1.53 15.48 -5.54
N SER A 221 -1.70 16.31 -4.51
CA SER A 221 -1.03 17.60 -4.36
C SER A 221 0.30 17.51 -3.59
N TYR A 222 0.82 16.29 -3.41
CA TYR A 222 1.92 16.04 -2.49
C TYR A 222 3.23 16.73 -2.93
N HIS A 223 3.56 17.82 -2.22
CA HIS A 223 4.84 18.52 -2.34
C HIS A 223 5.53 18.76 -0.99
N SER A 224 4.85 18.49 0.14
CA SER A 224 5.30 18.86 1.48
C SER A 224 5.13 17.74 2.50
N MET A 225 6.11 17.60 3.38
CA MET A 225 6.12 16.64 4.46
C MET A 225 5.00 16.96 5.46
N VAL A 226 4.07 16.02 5.65
CA VAL A 226 3.01 16.15 6.65
C VAL A 226 3.60 15.85 8.03
N PRO A 227 3.21 16.56 9.11
CA PRO A 227 3.61 16.22 10.46
C PRO A 227 3.00 14.90 10.96
N GLU A 228 3.72 14.13 11.77
CA GLU A 228 3.26 12.81 12.24
C GLU A 228 1.92 12.88 12.98
N PHE A 229 1.74 13.93 13.79
CA PHE A 229 0.52 14.16 14.55
C PHE A 229 -0.73 14.31 13.67
N ALA A 230 -0.59 14.80 12.43
CA ALA A 230 -1.72 14.93 11.53
C ALA A 230 -2.28 13.57 11.09
N PHE A 231 -1.44 12.55 10.91
CA PHE A 231 -1.90 11.18 10.63
C PHE A 231 -2.65 10.57 11.82
N LEU A 232 -2.16 10.79 13.04
CA LEU A 232 -2.83 10.34 14.26
C LEU A 232 -4.16 11.08 14.46
N LEU A 233 -4.19 12.39 14.25
CA LEU A 233 -5.44 13.14 14.34
C LEU A 233 -6.45 12.70 13.28
N TYR A 234 -5.99 12.46 12.05
CA TYR A 234 -6.83 11.94 10.97
C TYR A 234 -7.41 10.57 11.32
N GLY A 235 -6.58 9.63 11.78
CA GLY A 235 -7.03 8.30 12.23
C GLY A 235 -8.04 8.37 13.36
N PHE A 236 -7.81 9.25 14.34
CA PHE A 236 -8.74 9.51 15.44
C PHE A 236 -10.09 10.04 14.95
N ILE A 237 -10.12 11.05 14.07
CA ILE A 237 -11.37 11.62 13.56
C ILE A 237 -12.12 10.58 12.70
N PHE A 238 -11.40 9.84 11.87
CA PHE A 238 -11.98 8.79 11.02
C PHE A 238 -12.62 7.68 11.86
N SER A 239 -11.90 7.19 12.87
CA SER A 239 -12.38 6.16 13.79
C SER A 239 -13.52 6.64 14.70
N LEU A 240 -13.58 7.93 15.05
CA LEU A 240 -14.71 8.51 15.76
C LEU A 240 -16.01 8.38 14.96
N LEU A 241 -15.97 8.69 13.64
CA LEU A 241 -17.11 8.51 12.76
C LEU A 241 -17.50 7.03 12.62
N CYS A 242 -16.52 6.12 12.56
CA CYS A 242 -16.77 4.68 12.52
C CYS A 242 -17.47 4.19 13.79
N GLY A 243 -16.95 4.56 14.98
CA GLY A 243 -17.50 4.14 16.27
C GLY A 243 -18.92 4.64 16.51
N LEU A 244 -19.29 5.77 15.91
CA LEU A 244 -20.63 6.34 16.01
C LEU A 244 -21.70 5.44 15.36
N GLN A 245 -21.35 4.68 14.33
CA GLN A 245 -22.33 3.92 13.55
C GLN A 245 -22.86 2.68 14.28
N PHE A 246 -22.02 2.02 15.09
CA PHE A 246 -22.40 0.76 15.73
C PHE A 246 -23.63 0.89 16.65
N PRO A 247 -23.69 1.84 17.60
CA PRO A 247 -24.86 2.00 18.46
C PRO A 247 -26.10 2.46 17.70
N VAL A 248 -25.94 3.30 16.66
CA VAL A 248 -27.07 3.80 15.86
C VAL A 248 -27.68 2.68 15.01
N ALA A 249 -26.85 1.82 14.41
CA ALA A 249 -27.32 0.66 13.67
C ALA A 249 -27.97 -0.39 14.59
N ALA A 250 -27.42 -0.60 15.79
CA ALA A 250 -28.01 -1.52 16.77
C ALA A 250 -29.43 -1.09 17.19
N GLU A 251 -29.63 0.21 17.44
CA GLU A 251 -30.95 0.76 17.77
C GLU A 251 -31.94 0.59 16.62
N MET A 252 -31.50 0.76 15.36
CA MET A 252 -32.36 0.62 14.18
C MET A 252 -32.85 -0.82 13.95
N ILE A 253 -32.04 -1.83 14.30
CA ILE A 253 -32.46 -3.24 14.18
C ILE A 253 -33.39 -3.64 15.33
N GLY A 254 -33.18 -3.06 16.53
CA GLY A 254 -33.97 -3.33 17.74
C GLY A 254 -33.52 -4.57 18.51
N GLU A 255 -33.63 -4.53 19.84
CA GLU A 255 -33.15 -5.58 20.76
C GLU A 255 -33.82 -6.94 20.56
N GLU A 256 -35.07 -6.98 20.09
CA GLU A 256 -35.85 -8.20 19.83
C GLU A 256 -35.15 -9.14 18.82
N ARG A 257 -34.27 -8.61 17.98
CA ARG A 257 -33.56 -9.36 16.93
C ARG A 257 -32.13 -9.75 17.32
N SER A 258 -31.71 -9.51 18.57
CA SER A 258 -30.33 -9.74 19.04
C SER A 258 -29.25 -9.17 18.09
N PRO A 259 -29.28 -7.86 17.80
CA PRO A 259 -28.54 -7.28 16.69
C PRO A 259 -27.01 -7.26 16.88
N ALA A 260 -26.54 -7.32 18.12
CA ALA A 260 -25.14 -7.11 18.47
C ALA A 260 -24.20 -8.14 17.84
N ALA A 261 -24.59 -9.43 17.83
CA ALA A 261 -23.75 -10.49 17.29
C ALA A 261 -23.58 -10.37 15.77
N GLY A 262 -24.66 -10.08 15.05
CA GLY A 262 -24.63 -9.90 13.59
C GLY A 262 -23.86 -8.65 13.17
N LEU A 263 -24.10 -7.52 13.84
CA LEU A 263 -23.37 -6.28 13.58
C LEU A 263 -21.87 -6.40 13.87
N PHE A 264 -21.51 -7.06 14.97
CA PHE A 264 -20.10 -7.29 15.31
C PHE A 264 -19.41 -8.25 14.35
N ALA A 265 -20.09 -9.33 13.95
CA ALA A 265 -19.57 -10.25 12.93
C ALA A 265 -19.38 -9.53 11.58
N ALA A 266 -20.35 -8.71 11.17
CA ALA A 266 -20.24 -7.91 9.95
C ALA A 266 -19.06 -6.94 9.99
N ASP A 267 -18.88 -6.21 11.10
CA ASP A 267 -17.75 -5.31 11.29
C ASP A 267 -16.40 -6.05 11.22
N LEU A 268 -16.26 -7.19 11.91
CA LEU A 268 -15.03 -7.99 11.89
C LEU A 268 -14.71 -8.60 10.52
N VAL A 269 -15.72 -9.16 9.83
CA VAL A 269 -15.52 -9.72 8.48
C VAL A 269 -15.18 -8.60 7.50
N GLY A 270 -15.83 -7.43 7.65
CA GLY A 270 -15.51 -6.21 6.92
C GLY A 270 -14.08 -5.78 7.14
N ALA A 271 -13.67 -5.64 8.40
CA ALA A 271 -12.32 -5.28 8.83
C ALA A 271 -11.27 -6.22 8.22
N GLY A 272 -11.43 -7.54 8.38
CA GLY A 272 -10.52 -8.53 7.81
C GLY A 272 -10.44 -8.46 6.28
N ALA A 273 -11.58 -8.30 5.60
CA ALA A 273 -11.63 -8.12 4.15
C ALA A 273 -10.93 -6.83 3.71
N GLY A 274 -11.13 -5.73 4.44
CA GLY A 274 -10.52 -4.42 4.19
C GLY A 274 -9.00 -4.47 4.34
N THR A 275 -8.50 -5.09 5.41
CA THR A 275 -7.05 -5.29 5.64
C THR A 275 -6.41 -6.06 4.48
N LEU A 276 -7.00 -7.18 4.06
CA LEU A 276 -6.48 -8.00 2.97
C LEU A 276 -6.58 -7.28 1.62
N ALA A 277 -7.75 -6.73 1.29
CA ALA A 277 -7.98 -6.08 0.02
C ALA A 277 -7.08 -4.84 -0.12
N ILE A 278 -7.08 -3.93 0.86
CA ILE A 278 -6.34 -2.68 0.77
C ILE A 278 -4.84 -2.90 0.99
N GLY A 279 -4.46 -3.57 2.09
CA GLY A 279 -3.07 -3.71 2.50
C GLY A 279 -2.27 -4.71 1.65
N THR A 280 -2.89 -5.82 1.23
CA THR A 280 -2.19 -6.87 0.49
C THR A 280 -2.36 -6.76 -1.03
N LEU A 281 -3.52 -6.30 -1.52
CA LEU A 281 -3.82 -6.32 -2.96
C LEU A 281 -3.78 -4.93 -3.59
N LEU A 282 -4.64 -4.00 -3.17
CA LEU A 282 -4.83 -2.73 -3.87
C LEU A 282 -3.59 -1.85 -3.79
N ILE A 283 -3.04 -1.60 -2.59
CA ILE A 283 -1.87 -0.74 -2.44
C ILE A 283 -0.64 -1.32 -3.17
N PRO A 284 -0.27 -2.59 -2.98
CA PRO A 284 0.94 -3.12 -3.63
C PRO A 284 0.82 -3.33 -5.15
N LEU A 285 -0.39 -3.56 -5.67
CA LEU A 285 -0.59 -3.84 -7.10
C LEU A 285 -0.98 -2.59 -7.91
N PHE A 286 -1.82 -1.73 -7.35
CA PHE A 286 -2.42 -0.58 -8.05
C PHE A 286 -2.10 0.77 -7.37
N GLY A 287 -1.35 0.76 -6.27
CA GLY A 287 -0.95 1.97 -5.57
C GLY A 287 -2.04 2.54 -4.64
N ILE A 288 -1.66 3.60 -3.94
CA ILE A 288 -2.48 4.25 -2.91
C ILE A 288 -3.71 4.94 -3.51
N HIS A 289 -3.57 5.53 -4.71
CA HIS A 289 -4.67 6.22 -5.40
C HIS A 289 -5.85 5.29 -5.67
N ALA A 290 -5.60 4.12 -6.26
CA ALA A 290 -6.63 3.14 -6.55
C ALA A 290 -7.30 2.61 -5.28
N ALA A 291 -6.52 2.41 -4.21
CA ALA A 291 -7.04 2.01 -2.92
C ALA A 291 -8.04 3.03 -2.33
N ILE A 292 -7.70 4.33 -2.35
CA ILE A 292 -8.60 5.38 -1.84
C ILE A 292 -9.89 5.45 -2.68
N ILE A 293 -9.79 5.39 -4.00
CA ILE A 293 -10.96 5.39 -4.89
C ILE A 293 -11.87 4.21 -4.59
N ALA A 294 -11.30 3.01 -4.39
CA ALA A 294 -12.09 1.83 -4.01
C ALA A 294 -12.83 2.01 -2.68
N LEU A 295 -12.17 2.59 -1.67
CA LEU A 295 -12.81 2.90 -0.38
C LEU A 295 -13.97 3.90 -0.51
N ILE A 296 -13.79 4.95 -1.33
CA ILE A 296 -14.84 5.92 -1.61
C ILE A 296 -16.04 5.24 -2.29
N LEU A 297 -15.79 4.35 -3.26
CA LEU A 297 -16.85 3.61 -3.95
C LEU A 297 -17.63 2.72 -2.98
N ILE A 298 -16.94 1.96 -2.13
CA ILE A 298 -17.58 1.10 -1.12
C ILE A 298 -18.47 1.93 -0.19
N LYS A 299 -17.97 3.08 0.29
CA LYS A 299 -18.77 3.96 1.17
C LYS A 299 -19.93 4.63 0.45
N THR A 300 -19.76 4.98 -0.81
CA THR A 300 -20.85 5.49 -1.65
C THR A 300 -21.97 4.44 -1.79
N VAL A 301 -21.62 3.18 -2.01
CA VAL A 301 -22.60 2.06 -2.06
C VAL A 301 -23.30 1.89 -0.71
N SER A 302 -22.57 1.94 0.41
CA SER A 302 -23.16 1.92 1.77
C SER A 302 -24.19 3.04 1.97
N GLY A 303 -23.82 4.28 1.62
CA GLY A 303 -24.72 5.42 1.69
C GLY A 303 -26.00 5.25 0.86
N ILE A 304 -25.90 4.69 -0.35
CA ILE A 304 -27.07 4.39 -1.20
C ILE A 304 -27.97 3.30 -0.56
N VAL A 305 -27.38 2.28 0.06
CA VAL A 305 -28.13 1.22 0.75
C VAL A 305 -28.92 1.80 1.93
N ILE A 306 -28.34 2.74 2.69
CA ILE A 306 -29.00 3.43 3.80
C ILE A 306 -30.16 4.32 3.29
N LEU A 307 -29.97 5.02 2.17
CA LEU A 307 -31.00 5.90 1.60
C LEU A 307 -32.21 5.14 1.03
N LYS A 308 -32.01 3.91 0.54
CA LYS A 308 -33.06 3.05 -0.04
C LYS A 308 -33.74 2.13 0.98
N GLY A 309 -33.18 1.96 2.16
CA GLY A 309 -33.82 1.24 3.29
C GLY A 309 -34.64 2.19 4.12
#